data_AF-A0AAN8GGA6-F1
#
_entry.id   AF-A0AAN8GGA6-F1
#
_cell.length_a   1.000
_cell.length_b   1.000
_cell.length_c   1.000
_cell.angle_alpha   90.00
_cell.angle_beta   90.00
_cell.angle_gamma   90.00
#
_symmetry.space_group_name_H-M   'P 1'
#
loop_
_entity.id
_entity.type
_entity.pdbx_description
1 polymer ?
#
loop_
_entity_poly.entity_id
_entity_poly.type
_entity_poly.pdbx_seq_one_letter_code
_entity_poly.pdbx_strand_id
1 'polypeptide(L)'
;MAYWNRNNLLLLMILFFRLTILSSTRLERECLGTTNGFTISGNFSTHYKNLRSRYENCNIVLGNLEVTNLMDRTINYDLSFLQDIRMVTGYVLIGLLSDVRILHLPNLEIIRVDLPFKLFDQEYGLVVALTSRNFVRGLKELHLPALKEISRGKALFVENPLLCYVNTIPWNDITFGQQASVDILKHGVAPQDQCGNCSMLCERDGRGVRRCWGPEVDQCHTGILFRCQEECLTWCFNPRAFGCCHLQCAVGCYGPSDTECLTCKYFRYGGRCVPECPEGYYDIGQECIIKEKILATN
;
A
#
# COMPACT_ATOMS: atom_id res chain seq x y z
N MET A 1 -32.09 -6.06 48.84
CA MET A 1 -32.08 -6.67 47.50
C MET A 1 -32.43 -5.59 46.50
N ALA A 2 -31.43 -5.04 45.80
CA ALA A 2 -31.63 -3.97 44.84
C ALA A 2 -32.17 -4.55 43.52
N TYR A 3 -33.42 -4.22 43.20
CA TYR A 3 -34.07 -4.59 41.94
C TYR A 3 -33.41 -3.81 40.79
N TRP A 4 -32.57 -4.49 40.01
CA TRP A 4 -32.10 -3.97 38.74
C TRP A 4 -33.21 -4.10 37.71
N ASN A 5 -33.83 -2.97 37.37
CA ASN A 5 -34.93 -2.90 36.41
C ASN A 5 -34.41 -3.23 35.00
N ARG A 6 -35.13 -4.08 34.25
CA ARG A 6 -34.74 -4.64 32.94
C ARG A 6 -34.37 -3.55 31.91
N ASN A 7 -34.94 -2.35 32.06
CA ASN A 7 -34.67 -1.17 31.23
C ASN A 7 -33.28 -0.56 31.47
N ASN A 8 -32.73 -0.64 32.69
CA ASN A 8 -31.38 -0.13 33.00
C ASN A 8 -30.28 -1.03 32.40
N LEU A 9 -30.51 -2.34 32.33
CA LEU A 9 -29.61 -3.26 31.63
C LEU A 9 -29.59 -2.99 30.12
N LEU A 10 -30.75 -2.72 29.50
CA LEU A 10 -30.82 -2.38 28.08
C LEU A 10 -30.10 -1.06 27.79
N LEU A 11 -30.27 -0.04 28.64
CA LEU A 11 -29.60 1.25 28.47
C LEU A 11 -28.08 1.13 28.58
N LEU A 12 -27.58 0.35 29.55
CA LEU A 12 -26.16 0.06 29.71
C LEU A 12 -25.59 -0.74 28.54
N MET A 13 -26.34 -1.73 28.03
CA MET A 13 -25.93 -2.49 26.84
C MET A 13 -25.87 -1.60 25.61
N ILE A 14 -26.83 -0.69 25.40
CA ILE A 14 -26.81 0.28 24.29
C ILE A 14 -25.66 1.29 24.44
N LEU A 15 -25.38 1.77 25.66
CA LEU A 15 -24.26 2.66 25.93
C LEU A 15 -22.91 1.96 25.73
N PHE A 16 -22.77 0.71 26.16
CA PHE A 16 -21.60 -0.13 25.85
C PHE A 16 -21.48 -0.38 24.35
N PHE A 17 -22.58 -0.67 23.66
CA PHE A 17 -22.59 -0.87 22.20
C PHE A 17 -22.19 0.43 21.47
N ARG A 18 -22.64 1.59 21.94
CA ARG A 18 -22.21 2.90 21.41
C ARG A 18 -20.74 3.22 21.74
N LEU A 19 -20.24 2.85 22.91
CA LEU A 19 -18.82 2.99 23.30
C LEU A 19 -17.91 2.03 22.50
N THR A 20 -18.37 0.81 22.18
CA THR A 20 -17.66 -0.13 21.32
C THR A 20 -17.73 0.27 19.84
N ILE A 21 -18.83 0.88 19.39
CA ILE A 21 -18.92 1.44 18.02
C ILE A 21 -18.07 2.71 17.89
N LEU A 22 -17.90 3.50 18.96
CA LEU A 22 -16.97 4.63 18.99
C LEU A 22 -15.49 4.21 19.01
N SER A 23 -15.18 2.93 19.20
CA SER A 23 -13.82 2.42 19.35
C SER A 23 -13.48 1.38 18.26
N SER A 24 -13.56 1.77 16.97
CA SER A 24 -12.78 1.07 15.93
C SER A 24 -12.65 1.76 14.56
N THR A 25 -13.00 3.03 14.36
CA THR A 25 -12.45 3.75 13.21
C THR A 25 -11.05 4.22 13.62
N ARG A 26 -10.03 3.37 13.42
CA ARG A 26 -8.64 3.83 13.50
C ARG A 26 -8.53 4.97 12.49
N LEU A 27 -8.41 6.21 12.97
CA LEU A 27 -8.30 7.37 12.09
C LEU A 27 -6.98 7.20 11.33
N GLU A 28 -7.05 6.75 10.08
CA GLU A 28 -5.86 6.52 9.26
C GLU A 28 -5.16 7.86 9.07
N ARG A 29 -3.90 7.94 9.50
CA ARG A 29 -3.14 9.18 9.41
C ARG A 29 -2.54 9.30 8.02
N GLU A 30 -2.86 10.40 7.36
CA GLU A 30 -2.27 10.76 6.07
C GLU A 30 -0.96 11.54 6.27
N CYS A 31 0.01 11.30 5.40
CA CYS A 31 1.23 12.09 5.31
C CYS A 31 1.56 12.40 3.84
N LEU A 32 2.17 13.56 3.61
CA LEU A 32 2.59 13.95 2.26
C LEU A 32 3.87 13.21 1.87
N GLY A 33 3.85 12.59 0.69
CA GLY A 33 5.00 11.97 0.04
C GLY A 33 6.00 12.98 -0.53
N THR A 34 6.94 12.48 -1.33
CA THR A 34 7.99 13.29 -1.97
C THR A 34 8.11 13.01 -3.47
N THR A 35 8.86 13.85 -4.19
CA THR A 35 9.14 13.72 -5.64
C THR A 35 10.60 14.04 -5.95
N ASN A 36 11.51 13.71 -5.02
CA ASN A 36 12.94 14.01 -5.12
C ASN A 36 13.71 12.96 -5.93
N GLY A 37 13.09 11.80 -6.19
CA GLY A 37 13.75 10.65 -6.79
C GLY A 37 14.97 10.20 -5.97
N PHE A 38 16.13 10.17 -6.62
CA PHE A 38 17.41 9.83 -5.97
C PHE A 38 18.14 11.03 -5.36
N THR A 39 17.58 12.24 -5.43
CA THR A 39 18.24 13.45 -4.91
C THR A 39 17.91 13.69 -3.44
N ILE A 40 18.82 14.35 -2.72
CA ILE A 40 18.61 14.81 -1.34
C ILE A 40 18.98 16.27 -1.19
N SER A 41 18.35 16.93 -0.22
CA SER A 41 18.73 18.25 0.25
C SER A 41 19.48 18.14 1.59
N GLY A 42 20.64 18.78 1.70
CA GLY A 42 21.47 18.75 2.91
C GLY A 42 22.34 17.50 2.99
N ASN A 43 22.68 17.07 4.20
CA ASN A 43 23.52 15.88 4.45
C ASN A 43 22.67 14.64 4.79
N PHE A 44 23.31 13.46 4.82
CA PHE A 44 22.65 12.19 5.11
C PHE A 44 21.90 12.16 6.46
N SER A 45 22.41 12.85 7.48
CA SER A 45 21.76 12.92 8.81
C SER A 45 20.48 13.73 8.76
N THR A 46 20.51 14.90 8.14
CA THR A 46 19.32 15.75 7.94
C THR A 46 18.29 15.04 7.07
N HIS A 47 18.73 14.38 5.99
CA HIS A 47 17.86 13.60 5.11
C HIS A 47 17.11 12.51 5.88
N TYR A 48 17.83 11.69 6.67
CA TYR A 48 17.21 10.64 7.47
C TYR A 48 16.24 11.19 8.54
N LYS A 49 16.60 12.29 9.22
CA LYS A 49 15.69 12.96 10.17
C LYS A 49 14.40 13.44 9.50
N ASN A 50 14.51 13.99 8.30
CA ASN A 50 13.35 14.44 7.53
C ASN A 50 12.48 13.25 7.07
N LEU A 51 13.11 12.16 6.63
CA LEU A 51 12.42 10.92 6.27
C LEU A 51 11.60 10.39 7.45
N ARG A 52 12.21 10.28 8.63
CA ARG A 52 11.54 9.84 9.86
C ARG A 52 10.39 10.76 10.24
N SER A 53 10.67 12.05 10.39
CA SER A 53 9.67 13.05 10.79
C SER A 53 8.44 13.05 9.88
N ARG A 54 8.63 12.82 8.58
CA ARG A 54 7.56 12.78 7.58
C ARG A 54 6.63 11.58 7.73
N TYR A 55 7.19 10.39 7.98
CA TYR A 55 6.44 9.14 7.90
C TYR A 55 6.12 8.52 9.27
N GLU A 56 6.57 9.12 10.37
CA GLU A 56 6.28 8.63 11.73
C GLU A 56 4.77 8.66 12.04
N ASN A 57 4.24 7.49 12.40
CA ASN A 57 2.81 7.20 12.59
C ASN A 57 1.95 7.46 11.33
N CYS A 58 2.50 7.34 10.12
CA CYS A 58 1.74 7.49 8.88
C CYS A 58 1.14 6.15 8.43
N ASN A 59 -0.13 6.17 7.99
CA ASN A 59 -0.82 5.02 7.40
C ASN A 59 -0.98 5.15 5.89
N ILE A 60 -1.24 6.36 5.40
CA ILE A 60 -1.46 6.63 3.97
C ILE A 60 -0.48 7.70 3.50
N VAL A 61 0.38 7.35 2.55
CA VAL A 61 1.26 8.31 1.88
C VAL A 61 0.53 8.90 0.68
N LEU A 62 0.20 10.18 0.75
CA LEU A 62 -0.33 10.96 -0.36
C LEU A 62 0.82 11.38 -1.29
N GLY A 63 0.92 10.77 -2.44
CA GLY A 63 2.06 10.88 -3.35
C GLY A 63 3.01 9.71 -3.20
N ASN A 64 4.32 9.94 -3.36
CA ASN A 64 5.29 8.85 -3.44
C ASN A 64 5.99 8.60 -2.10
N LEU A 65 6.31 7.33 -1.84
CA LEU A 65 7.20 6.92 -0.77
C LEU A 65 8.60 6.74 -1.33
N GLU A 66 9.51 7.67 -1.03
CA GLU A 66 10.91 7.62 -1.48
C GLU A 66 11.84 7.34 -0.31
N VAL A 67 12.20 6.07 -0.10
CA VAL A 67 13.20 5.65 0.89
C VAL A 67 14.54 5.57 0.17
N THR A 68 15.28 6.68 0.15
CA THR A 68 16.55 6.77 -0.59
C THR A 68 17.71 7.29 0.24
N ASN A 69 18.94 7.13 -0.27
CA ASN A 69 20.16 7.78 0.23
C ASN A 69 20.53 7.46 1.69
N LEU A 70 20.42 6.18 2.07
CA LEU A 70 20.83 5.67 3.39
C LEU A 70 22.18 4.94 3.25
N MET A 71 23.24 5.74 3.08
CA MET A 71 24.59 5.28 2.70
C MET A 71 25.70 5.68 3.69
N ASP A 72 25.37 6.43 4.75
CA ASP A 72 26.36 6.89 5.71
C ASP A 72 26.51 5.85 6.84
N ARG A 73 27.69 5.24 6.89
CA ARG A 73 28.08 4.22 7.87
C ARG A 73 28.08 4.71 9.32
N THR A 74 28.15 6.01 9.53
CA THR A 74 28.17 6.61 10.86
C THR A 74 26.77 6.77 11.44
N ILE A 75 25.73 6.58 10.63
CA ILE A 75 24.33 6.73 11.03
C ILE A 75 23.71 5.36 11.27
N ASN A 76 23.05 5.20 12.41
CA ASN A 76 22.18 4.05 12.65
C ASN A 76 20.77 4.34 12.10
N TYR A 77 20.41 3.65 11.02
CA TYR A 77 19.11 3.82 10.37
C TYR A 77 18.06 2.87 10.99
N ASP A 78 17.20 3.42 11.84
CA ASP A 78 16.01 2.76 12.36
C ASP A 78 14.80 3.15 11.50
N LEU A 79 14.32 2.21 10.70
CA LEU A 79 13.22 2.40 9.75
C LEU A 79 11.88 1.86 10.26
N SER A 80 11.79 1.50 11.55
CA SER A 80 10.56 0.98 12.16
C SER A 80 9.36 1.94 12.06
N PHE A 81 9.61 3.25 11.94
CA PHE A 81 8.57 4.26 11.75
C PHE A 81 7.76 4.08 10.45
N LEU A 82 8.27 3.30 9.49
CA LEU A 82 7.56 2.99 8.24
C LEU A 82 6.53 1.86 8.42
N GLN A 83 6.54 1.14 9.55
CA GLN A 83 5.79 -0.10 9.70
C GLN A 83 4.28 0.07 9.58
N ASP A 84 3.75 1.24 9.94
CA ASP A 84 2.31 1.53 9.96
C ASP A 84 1.76 1.94 8.59
N ILE A 85 2.62 2.15 7.59
CA ILE A 85 2.21 2.52 6.23
C ILE A 85 1.47 1.35 5.59
N ARG A 86 0.24 1.62 5.16
CA ARG A 86 -0.66 0.65 4.51
C ARG A 86 -0.89 0.93 3.05
N MET A 87 -0.85 2.19 2.65
CA MET A 87 -1.12 2.60 1.28
C MET A 87 -0.19 3.73 0.84
N VAL A 88 0.22 3.68 -0.42
CA VAL A 88 0.92 4.76 -1.11
C VAL A 88 0.10 5.11 -2.36
N THR A 89 -0.31 6.37 -2.51
CA THR A 89 -1.15 6.77 -3.66
C THR A 89 -0.34 6.94 -4.95
N GLY A 90 0.95 7.31 -4.83
CA GLY A 90 1.91 7.37 -5.93
C GLY A 90 2.72 6.09 -6.09
N TYR A 91 3.99 6.22 -6.48
CA TYR A 91 4.94 5.10 -6.56
C TYR A 91 5.75 4.91 -5.28
N VAL A 92 6.41 3.75 -5.16
CA VAL A 92 7.40 3.47 -4.13
C VAL A 92 8.79 3.40 -4.77
N LEU A 93 9.72 4.21 -4.28
CA LEU A 93 11.11 4.23 -4.70
C LEU A 93 12.02 3.88 -3.52
N ILE A 94 12.79 2.81 -3.67
CA ILE A 94 13.78 2.34 -2.71
C ILE A 94 15.12 2.31 -3.41
N GLY A 95 16.11 3.08 -2.95
CA GLY A 95 17.43 2.97 -3.56
C GLY A 95 18.52 3.83 -2.95
N LEU A 96 19.78 3.51 -3.28
CA LEU A 96 20.95 4.06 -2.59
C LEU A 96 20.93 3.69 -1.08
N LEU A 97 20.74 2.40 -0.79
CA LEU A 97 20.60 1.82 0.57
C LEU A 97 21.84 0.98 0.96
N SER A 98 23.06 1.49 0.76
CA SER A 98 24.29 0.71 1.00
C SER A 98 24.55 0.32 2.45
N ASP A 99 23.91 1.00 3.40
CA ASP A 99 24.09 0.78 4.84
C ASP A 99 22.79 0.41 5.55
N VAL A 100 21.81 -0.10 4.79
CA VAL A 100 20.59 -0.75 5.30
C VAL A 100 20.59 -2.21 4.84
N ARG A 101 20.44 -3.16 5.78
CA ARG A 101 20.41 -4.60 5.47
C ARG A 101 19.01 -5.14 5.20
N ILE A 102 18.03 -4.68 5.95
CA ILE A 102 16.64 -5.13 5.91
C ILE A 102 15.76 -3.89 5.91
N LEU A 103 14.80 -3.83 4.99
CA LEU A 103 13.75 -2.81 4.99
C LEU A 103 12.40 -3.49 5.20
N HIS A 104 11.70 -3.10 6.27
CA HIS A 104 10.45 -3.73 6.68
C HIS A 104 9.27 -2.77 6.51
N LEU A 105 8.31 -3.15 5.68
CA LEU A 105 7.02 -2.49 5.47
C LEU A 105 5.91 -3.55 5.62
N PRO A 106 5.70 -4.10 6.82
CA PRO A 106 4.83 -5.26 7.05
C PRO A 106 3.38 -5.02 6.63
N ASN A 107 2.92 -3.79 6.80
CA ASN A 107 1.52 -3.44 6.59
C ASN A 107 1.25 -2.80 5.24
N LEU A 108 2.26 -2.60 4.38
CA LEU A 108 2.05 -1.97 3.06
C LEU A 108 1.25 -2.94 2.18
N GLU A 109 -0.01 -2.62 1.95
CA GLU A 109 -0.94 -3.46 1.20
C GLU A 109 -1.05 -3.02 -0.25
N ILE A 110 -1.09 -1.71 -0.52
CA ILE A 110 -1.47 -1.19 -1.83
C ILE A 110 -0.57 -0.04 -2.28
N ILE A 111 -0.12 -0.11 -3.53
CA ILE A 111 0.57 0.96 -4.25
C ILE A 111 -0.33 1.37 -5.42
N ARG A 112 -1.05 2.50 -5.31
CA ARG A 112 -2.09 2.91 -6.29
C ARG A 112 -1.52 3.48 -7.59
N VAL A 113 -0.43 4.23 -7.49
CA VAL A 113 0.28 4.80 -8.65
C VAL A 113 -0.59 5.71 -9.53
N ASP A 114 -1.06 6.81 -8.94
CA ASP A 114 -1.72 7.90 -9.70
C ASP A 114 -0.79 8.43 -10.81
N LEU A 115 0.50 8.57 -10.49
CA LEU A 115 1.57 8.93 -11.41
C LEU A 115 2.72 7.91 -11.31
N PRO A 116 3.06 7.19 -12.39
CA PRO A 116 4.12 6.18 -12.37
C PRO A 116 5.51 6.79 -12.46
N PHE A 117 6.48 6.08 -11.91
CA PHE A 117 7.88 6.36 -12.16
C PHE A 117 8.23 5.94 -13.60
N LYS A 118 8.71 6.86 -14.43
CA LYS A 118 9.03 6.59 -15.84
C LYS A 118 10.53 6.38 -16.03
N LEU A 119 10.89 5.26 -16.65
CA LEU A 119 12.28 4.96 -17.00
C LEU A 119 12.33 4.10 -18.26
N PHE A 120 13.15 4.48 -19.24
CA PHE A 120 13.31 3.78 -20.53
C PHE A 120 11.96 3.46 -21.22
N ASP A 121 11.07 4.46 -21.31
CA ASP A 121 9.72 4.32 -21.88
C ASP A 121 8.83 3.27 -21.20
N GLN A 122 9.17 2.85 -19.99
CA GLN A 122 8.37 1.97 -19.14
C GLN A 122 7.85 2.73 -17.92
N GLU A 123 6.71 2.26 -17.39
CA GLU A 123 6.05 2.81 -16.20
C GLU A 123 6.16 1.84 -15.03
N TYR A 124 6.58 2.36 -13.87
CA TYR A 124 6.81 1.56 -12.67
C TYR A 124 6.05 2.10 -11.46
N GLY A 125 5.46 1.19 -10.70
CA GLY A 125 4.82 1.46 -9.41
C GLY A 125 5.74 1.20 -8.22
N LEU A 126 6.67 0.25 -8.38
CA LEU A 126 7.70 -0.08 -7.39
C LEU A 126 9.07 -0.08 -8.09
N VAL A 127 10.02 0.68 -7.55
CA VAL A 127 11.39 0.72 -8.04
C VAL A 127 12.35 0.44 -6.90
N VAL A 128 13.16 -0.62 -7.03
CA VAL A 128 14.23 -0.97 -6.10
C VAL A 128 15.56 -0.96 -6.86
N ALA A 129 16.42 0.01 -6.55
CA ALA A 129 17.61 0.25 -7.36
C ALA A 129 18.85 0.63 -6.53
N LEU A 130 20.03 0.20 -6.98
CA LEU A 130 21.32 0.66 -6.45
C LEU A 130 21.43 0.49 -4.93
N THR A 131 21.01 -0.66 -4.42
CA THR A 131 20.93 -0.91 -2.96
C THR A 131 22.21 -1.50 -2.36
N SER A 132 23.28 -1.62 -3.13
CA SER A 132 24.56 -2.17 -2.67
C SER A 132 25.74 -1.30 -3.05
N ARG A 133 26.77 -1.26 -2.18
CA ARG A 133 28.07 -0.68 -2.46
C ARG A 133 29.12 -1.79 -2.51
N ASN A 134 29.78 -1.90 -3.66
CA ASN A 134 30.83 -2.88 -3.94
C ASN A 134 30.43 -4.34 -3.72
N PHE A 135 29.14 -4.70 -3.86
CA PHE A 135 28.66 -6.08 -3.69
C PHE A 135 28.91 -6.69 -2.30
N VAL A 136 29.33 -5.90 -1.30
CA VAL A 136 29.65 -6.39 0.05
C VAL A 136 28.61 -5.95 1.07
N ARG A 137 28.05 -4.75 0.89
CA ARG A 137 27.16 -4.13 1.86
C ARG A 137 25.99 -3.45 1.16
N GLY A 138 24.80 -3.67 1.68
CA GLY A 138 23.56 -3.22 1.08
C GLY A 138 22.36 -4.03 1.52
N LEU A 139 21.23 -3.74 0.89
CA LEU A 139 19.94 -4.37 1.15
C LEU A 139 20.00 -5.85 0.78
N LYS A 140 19.65 -6.70 1.75
CA LYS A 140 19.50 -8.14 1.58
C LYS A 140 18.05 -8.58 1.49
N GLU A 141 17.17 -7.92 2.24
CA GLU A 141 15.78 -8.31 2.35
C GLU A 141 14.87 -7.08 2.34
N LEU A 142 13.76 -7.19 1.60
CA LEU A 142 12.72 -6.18 1.52
C LEU A 142 11.40 -6.86 1.90
N HIS A 143 10.92 -6.63 3.12
CA HIS A 143 9.76 -7.33 3.66
C HIS A 143 8.47 -6.57 3.35
N LEU A 144 7.71 -7.07 2.38
CA LEU A 144 6.38 -6.56 1.97
C LEU A 144 5.28 -7.64 2.09
N PRO A 145 5.15 -8.38 3.22
CA PRO A 145 4.29 -9.55 3.33
C PRO A 145 2.82 -9.27 2.98
N ALA A 146 2.29 -8.10 3.36
CA ALA A 146 0.92 -7.70 3.09
C ALA A 146 0.67 -7.09 1.69
N LEU A 147 1.72 -6.84 0.89
CA LEU A 147 1.57 -6.22 -0.42
C LEU A 147 0.73 -7.12 -1.30
N LYS A 148 -0.44 -6.63 -1.70
CA LYS A 148 -1.41 -7.38 -2.51
C LYS A 148 -1.69 -6.71 -3.84
N GLU A 149 -1.39 -5.41 -4.00
CA GLU A 149 -1.73 -4.68 -5.22
C GLU A 149 -0.72 -3.59 -5.56
N ILE A 150 -0.29 -3.58 -6.84
CA ILE A 150 0.29 -2.43 -7.54
C ILE A 150 -0.68 -2.11 -8.68
N SER A 151 -1.45 -1.03 -8.55
CA SER A 151 -2.60 -0.77 -9.44
C SER A 151 -2.17 -0.30 -10.84
N ARG A 152 -1.00 0.32 -10.99
CA ARG A 152 -0.45 0.72 -12.29
C ARG A 152 1.08 0.62 -12.32
N GLY A 153 1.60 0.24 -13.48
CA GLY A 153 3.03 0.09 -13.72
C GLY A 153 3.59 -1.22 -13.17
N LYS A 154 4.84 -1.49 -13.52
CA LYS A 154 5.56 -2.71 -13.16
C LYS A 154 6.36 -2.53 -11.87
N ALA A 155 6.94 -3.62 -11.38
CA ALA A 155 8.05 -3.56 -10.43
C ALA A 155 9.40 -3.58 -11.16
N LEU A 156 10.36 -2.75 -10.74
CA LEU A 156 11.73 -2.71 -11.28
C LEU A 156 12.75 -3.07 -10.20
N PHE A 157 13.64 -4.00 -10.53
CA PHE A 157 14.79 -4.36 -9.71
C PHE A 157 16.08 -4.26 -10.52
N VAL A 158 16.98 -3.36 -10.14
CA VAL A 158 18.25 -3.11 -10.86
C VAL A 158 19.41 -2.80 -9.91
N GLU A 159 20.56 -3.46 -10.09
CA GLU A 159 21.75 -3.27 -9.26
C GLU A 159 21.49 -3.44 -7.74
N ASN A 160 20.82 -4.55 -7.38
CA ASN A 160 20.61 -5.04 -6.01
C ASN A 160 21.23 -6.44 -5.81
N PRO A 161 22.56 -6.59 -5.95
CA PRO A 161 23.21 -7.91 -6.00
C PRO A 161 23.12 -8.75 -4.72
N LEU A 162 22.66 -8.17 -3.62
CA LEU A 162 22.52 -8.85 -2.33
C LEU A 162 21.06 -9.18 -1.98
N LEU A 163 20.10 -8.71 -2.78
CA LEU A 163 18.67 -8.78 -2.46
C LEU A 163 18.09 -10.17 -2.77
N CYS A 164 17.50 -10.80 -1.76
CA CYS A 164 16.91 -12.14 -1.83
C CYS A 164 15.38 -12.13 -1.88
N TYR A 165 14.81 -13.31 -2.14
CA TYR A 165 13.38 -13.64 -2.06
C TYR A 165 12.42 -12.99 -3.07
N VAL A 166 12.83 -11.92 -3.76
CA VAL A 166 12.07 -11.25 -4.84
C VAL A 166 11.57 -12.22 -5.93
N ASN A 167 12.39 -13.21 -6.28
CA ASN A 167 12.04 -14.24 -7.28
C ASN A 167 10.92 -15.18 -6.82
N THR A 168 10.67 -15.27 -5.51
CA THR A 168 9.58 -16.10 -5.00
C THR A 168 8.23 -15.40 -5.19
N ILE A 169 8.18 -14.09 -5.38
CA ILE A 169 6.93 -13.31 -5.34
C ILE A 169 6.10 -13.49 -6.62
N PRO A 170 4.76 -13.66 -6.50
CA PRO A 170 3.89 -13.83 -7.66
C PRO A 170 3.56 -12.47 -8.30
N TRP A 171 4.52 -11.84 -8.98
CA TRP A 171 4.35 -10.48 -9.52
C TRP A 171 3.13 -10.31 -10.44
N ASN A 172 2.81 -11.31 -11.26
CA ASN A 172 1.60 -11.30 -12.10
C ASN A 172 0.30 -11.29 -11.30
N ASP A 173 0.33 -11.79 -10.07
CA ASP A 173 -0.81 -11.74 -9.18
C ASP A 173 -0.82 -10.41 -8.41
N ILE A 174 0.26 -9.62 -8.31
CA ILE A 174 0.28 -8.33 -7.56
C ILE A 174 0.09 -7.12 -8.48
N THR A 175 0.57 -7.16 -9.73
CA THR A 175 0.43 -6.03 -10.67
C THR A 175 -0.76 -6.22 -11.59
N PHE A 176 -1.70 -5.28 -11.60
CA PHE A 176 -2.93 -5.41 -12.38
C PHE A 176 -2.73 -5.07 -13.87
N GLY A 177 -3.24 -5.92 -14.77
CA GLY A 177 -3.41 -5.61 -16.20
C GLY A 177 -2.13 -5.51 -17.04
N GLN A 178 -0.97 -5.97 -16.56
CA GLN A 178 0.31 -5.90 -17.28
C GLN A 178 0.74 -7.27 -17.83
N GLN A 179 1.23 -7.31 -19.08
CA GLN A 179 1.80 -8.52 -19.69
C GLN A 179 3.21 -8.88 -19.15
N ALA A 180 3.92 -7.90 -18.57
CA ALA A 180 5.23 -8.06 -17.96
C ALA A 180 5.26 -7.33 -16.61
N SER A 181 4.92 -8.04 -15.55
CA SER A 181 4.65 -7.50 -14.21
C SER A 181 5.89 -7.02 -13.44
N VAL A 182 7.06 -7.53 -13.80
CA VAL A 182 8.33 -7.23 -13.14
C VAL A 182 9.48 -7.24 -14.13
N ASP A 183 10.34 -6.23 -14.04
CA ASP A 183 11.58 -6.13 -14.77
C ASP A 183 12.76 -6.31 -13.79
N ILE A 184 13.44 -7.45 -13.87
CA ILE A 184 14.67 -7.72 -13.10
C ILE A 184 15.85 -7.55 -14.05
N LEU A 185 16.53 -6.41 -13.94
CA LEU A 185 17.64 -6.03 -14.80
C LEU A 185 18.99 -6.43 -14.17
N LYS A 186 20.09 -5.95 -14.76
CA LYS A 186 21.46 -6.29 -14.37
C LYS A 186 21.66 -6.24 -12.84
N HIS A 187 22.11 -7.37 -12.29
CA HIS A 187 22.29 -7.59 -10.84
C HIS A 187 21.08 -7.18 -9.99
N GLY A 188 19.85 -7.26 -10.53
CA GLY A 188 18.64 -6.80 -9.85
C GLY A 188 18.29 -7.58 -8.60
N VAL A 189 18.79 -8.81 -8.47
CA VAL A 189 18.62 -9.70 -7.31
C VAL A 189 19.88 -10.56 -7.13
N ALA A 190 20.06 -11.10 -5.93
CA ALA A 190 21.09 -12.09 -5.65
C ALA A 190 20.77 -13.44 -6.35
N PRO A 191 21.79 -14.22 -6.74
CA PRO A 191 21.63 -15.60 -7.17
C PRO A 191 20.91 -16.47 -6.12
N GLN A 192 20.03 -17.37 -6.55
CA GLN A 192 19.18 -18.15 -5.66
C GLN A 192 19.97 -19.06 -4.70
N ASP A 193 21.15 -19.55 -5.11
CA ASP A 193 22.08 -20.35 -4.29
C ASP A 193 22.70 -19.56 -3.13
N GLN A 194 22.66 -18.23 -3.19
CA GLN A 194 23.12 -17.34 -2.11
C GLN A 194 21.99 -16.92 -1.17
N CYS A 195 20.75 -17.32 -1.46
CA CYS A 195 19.56 -16.98 -0.70
C CYS A 195 19.04 -18.19 0.09
N GLY A 196 18.35 -17.91 1.19
CA GLY A 196 17.63 -18.94 1.95
C GLY A 196 16.36 -19.40 1.25
N ASN A 197 15.74 -20.44 1.80
CA ASN A 197 14.39 -20.86 1.42
C ASN A 197 13.34 -20.13 2.28
N CYS A 198 12.13 -19.99 1.76
CA CYS A 198 10.98 -19.57 2.57
C CYS A 198 10.76 -20.54 3.73
N SER A 199 10.23 -20.04 4.85
CA SER A 199 9.78 -20.88 5.96
C SER A 199 8.87 -22.01 5.46
N MET A 200 9.07 -23.20 5.99
CA MET A 200 8.21 -24.35 5.72
C MET A 200 6.76 -24.16 6.19
N LEU A 201 6.53 -23.19 7.07
CA LEU A 201 5.22 -22.79 7.57
C LEU A 201 4.49 -21.80 6.65
N CYS A 202 5.15 -21.23 5.63
CA CYS A 202 4.42 -20.48 4.61
C CYS A 202 3.49 -21.41 3.83
N GLU A 203 2.27 -20.94 3.61
CA GLU A 203 1.29 -21.62 2.77
C GLU A 203 1.82 -21.77 1.34
N ARG A 204 1.40 -22.84 0.67
CA ARG A 204 1.71 -23.06 -0.75
C ARG A 204 0.62 -22.43 -1.60
N ASP A 205 1.01 -21.73 -2.66
CA ASP A 205 0.06 -21.23 -3.65
C ASP A 205 -0.59 -22.37 -4.45
N GLY A 206 -1.52 -22.06 -5.34
CA GLY A 206 -2.18 -23.05 -6.21
C GLY A 206 -1.23 -23.83 -7.15
N ARG A 207 0.05 -23.44 -7.23
CA ARG A 207 1.12 -24.13 -7.97
C ARG A 207 2.03 -24.95 -7.04
N GLY A 208 1.72 -25.03 -5.74
CA GLY A 208 2.51 -25.74 -4.75
C GLY A 208 3.78 -25.01 -4.28
N VAL A 209 3.95 -23.72 -4.61
CA VAL A 209 5.15 -22.94 -4.30
C VAL A 209 4.92 -22.05 -3.09
N ARG A 210 5.91 -21.97 -2.18
CA ARG A 210 5.88 -21.03 -1.05
C ARG A 210 6.37 -19.65 -1.50
N ARG A 211 5.67 -18.63 -1.05
CA ARG A 211 5.89 -17.23 -1.42
C ARG A 211 6.31 -16.47 -0.17
N CYS A 212 7.44 -15.77 -0.20
CA CYS A 212 7.93 -15.05 0.98
C CYS A 212 8.80 -13.87 0.59
N TRP A 213 8.89 -12.89 1.48
CA TRP A 213 9.80 -11.75 1.36
C TRP A 213 11.07 -11.91 2.19
N GLY A 214 11.15 -13.00 2.97
CA GLY A 214 12.25 -13.36 3.85
C GLY A 214 12.09 -14.79 4.40
N PRO A 215 13.05 -15.28 5.20
CA PRO A 215 13.05 -16.67 5.67
C PRO A 215 12.01 -16.97 6.77
N GLU A 216 11.51 -15.96 7.48
CA GLU A 216 10.66 -16.14 8.66
C GLU A 216 9.15 -16.24 8.33
N VAL A 217 8.36 -16.67 9.31
CA VAL A 217 6.91 -16.93 9.14
C VAL A 217 6.10 -15.65 8.95
N ASP A 218 6.47 -14.57 9.63
CA ASP A 218 5.85 -13.25 9.49
C ASP A 218 6.21 -12.57 8.16
N GLN A 219 7.15 -13.13 7.41
CA GLN A 219 7.59 -12.67 6.09
C GLN A 219 7.00 -13.52 4.95
N CYS A 220 6.17 -14.51 5.27
CA CYS A 220 5.36 -15.20 4.27
C CYS A 220 4.50 -14.17 3.54
N HIS A 221 4.41 -14.30 2.22
CA HIS A 221 3.55 -13.42 1.44
C HIS A 221 2.09 -13.78 1.71
N THR A 222 1.38 -12.89 2.39
CA THR A 222 -0.04 -13.02 2.75
C THR A 222 -0.94 -12.18 1.86
N GLY A 223 -0.37 -11.38 0.95
CA GLY A 223 -1.07 -10.61 -0.06
C GLY A 223 -1.74 -11.51 -1.10
N ILE A 224 -2.80 -12.22 -0.70
CA ILE A 224 -3.60 -13.04 -1.60
C ILE A 224 -4.35 -12.09 -2.54
N LEU A 225 -4.02 -12.13 -3.82
CA LEU A 225 -4.86 -11.50 -4.83
C LEU A 225 -6.13 -12.34 -5.00
N PHE A 226 -7.26 -11.78 -4.63
CA PHE A 226 -8.54 -12.33 -5.01
C PHE A 226 -8.73 -12.06 -6.49
N ARG A 227 -8.63 -13.11 -7.32
CA ARG A 227 -9.11 -13.00 -8.69
C ARG A 227 -10.61 -12.76 -8.63
N CYS A 228 -11.03 -11.63 -9.15
CA CYS A 228 -12.42 -11.40 -9.51
C CYS A 228 -12.96 -12.58 -10.32
N GLN A 229 -14.26 -12.84 -10.22
CA GLN A 229 -14.93 -13.66 -11.22
C GLN A 229 -14.66 -13.03 -12.60
N GLU A 230 -14.39 -13.84 -13.64
CA GLU A 230 -14.00 -13.35 -14.99
C GLU A 230 -15.02 -12.35 -15.58
N GLU A 231 -16.25 -12.34 -15.06
CA GLU A 231 -17.36 -11.47 -15.45
C GLU A 231 -17.35 -10.09 -14.77
N CYS A 232 -16.47 -9.84 -13.80
CA CYS A 232 -16.38 -8.52 -13.17
C CYS A 232 -15.76 -7.51 -14.14
N LEU A 233 -16.59 -6.55 -14.59
CA LEU A 233 -16.15 -5.37 -15.35
C LEU A 233 -15.46 -4.31 -14.45
N THR A 234 -15.34 -4.58 -13.15
CA THR A 234 -14.92 -3.65 -12.08
C THR A 234 -13.97 -4.32 -11.09
N TRP A 235 -13.50 -3.56 -10.09
CA TRP A 235 -12.77 -4.07 -8.92
C TRP A 235 -13.55 -5.13 -8.14
N CYS A 236 -12.92 -5.86 -7.21
CA CYS A 236 -13.61 -6.82 -6.35
C CYS A 236 -13.36 -6.60 -4.86
N PHE A 237 -14.28 -7.09 -4.06
CA PHE A 237 -14.19 -7.13 -2.60
C PHE A 237 -14.33 -8.58 -2.12
N ASN A 238 -13.78 -8.87 -0.94
CA ASN A 238 -13.91 -10.12 -0.17
C ASN A 238 -13.01 -11.32 -0.56
N PRO A 239 -12.31 -11.92 0.44
CA PRO A 239 -11.50 -13.13 0.27
C PRO A 239 -12.17 -14.45 -0.10
N ARG A 240 -13.47 -14.59 0.19
CA ARG A 240 -14.17 -15.89 0.12
C ARG A 240 -15.39 -15.90 -0.79
N ALA A 241 -15.82 -14.73 -1.24
CA ALA A 241 -16.94 -14.57 -2.15
C ALA A 241 -16.48 -13.61 -3.24
N PHE A 242 -16.45 -14.11 -4.47
CA PHE A 242 -16.03 -13.42 -5.69
C PHE A 242 -16.97 -12.24 -6.04
N GLY A 243 -17.01 -11.21 -5.20
CA GLY A 243 -17.94 -10.09 -5.33
C GLY A 243 -17.35 -8.94 -6.13
N CYS A 244 -18.01 -8.52 -7.22
CA CYS A 244 -17.62 -7.32 -7.96
C CYS A 244 -18.06 -6.06 -7.23
N CYS A 245 -17.21 -5.04 -7.23
CA CYS A 245 -17.54 -3.69 -6.80
C CYS A 245 -18.56 -3.05 -7.73
N HIS A 246 -19.27 -2.05 -7.22
CA HIS A 246 -20.15 -1.24 -8.03
C HIS A 246 -19.38 -0.53 -9.16
N LEU A 247 -20.02 -0.35 -10.31
CA LEU A 247 -19.48 0.34 -11.50
C LEU A 247 -19.08 1.80 -11.25
N GLN A 248 -19.58 2.40 -10.16
CA GLN A 248 -19.28 3.77 -9.75
C GLN A 248 -18.11 3.85 -8.76
N CYS A 249 -17.47 2.73 -8.40
CA CYS A 249 -16.27 2.72 -7.58
C CYS A 249 -15.02 2.88 -8.47
N ALA A 250 -14.16 3.84 -8.15
CA ALA A 250 -12.94 4.06 -8.93
C ALA A 250 -11.78 3.15 -8.52
N VAL A 251 -11.71 2.76 -7.25
CA VAL A 251 -10.46 2.28 -6.64
C VAL A 251 -10.65 0.97 -5.83
N GLY A 252 -11.90 0.54 -5.64
CA GLY A 252 -12.27 -0.63 -4.84
C GLY A 252 -13.46 -0.35 -3.93
N CYS A 253 -13.87 -1.34 -3.16
CA CYS A 253 -15.06 -1.28 -2.32
C CYS A 253 -14.98 -2.24 -1.13
N TYR A 254 -15.86 -2.05 -0.16
CA TYR A 254 -16.11 -2.98 0.95
C TYR A 254 -17.26 -3.95 0.66
N GLY A 255 -18.03 -3.68 -0.39
CA GLY A 255 -19.25 -4.39 -0.78
C GLY A 255 -19.70 -4.01 -2.20
N PRO A 256 -20.73 -4.67 -2.76
CA PRO A 256 -21.11 -4.51 -4.16
C PRO A 256 -21.89 -3.20 -4.43
N SER A 257 -22.24 -2.46 -3.37
CA SER A 257 -23.08 -1.26 -3.44
C SER A 257 -22.29 0.01 -3.78
N ASP A 258 -22.97 0.99 -4.37
CA ASP A 258 -22.40 2.32 -4.67
C ASP A 258 -22.09 3.18 -3.44
N THR A 259 -22.60 2.79 -2.27
CA THR A 259 -22.29 3.37 -0.96
C THR A 259 -21.04 2.79 -0.32
N GLU A 260 -20.54 1.67 -0.84
CA GLU A 260 -19.46 0.89 -0.24
C GLU A 260 -18.15 1.08 -0.99
N CYS A 261 -18.09 2.03 -1.91
CA CYS A 261 -16.87 2.39 -2.61
C CYS A 261 -15.85 3.02 -1.66
N LEU A 262 -14.58 2.66 -1.82
CA LEU A 262 -13.46 3.38 -1.19
C LEU A 262 -13.39 4.82 -1.72
N THR A 263 -13.63 4.98 -3.03
CA THR A 263 -13.63 6.28 -3.70
C THR A 263 -14.59 6.26 -4.88
N CYS A 264 -15.34 7.34 -5.06
CA CYS A 264 -16.27 7.50 -6.17
C CYS A 264 -15.52 7.77 -7.47
N LYS A 265 -15.99 7.13 -8.55
CA LYS A 265 -15.46 7.33 -9.89
C LYS A 265 -15.76 8.71 -10.45
N TYR A 266 -16.93 9.26 -10.12
CA TYR A 266 -17.36 10.58 -10.58
C TYR A 266 -17.71 11.46 -9.38
N PHE A 267 -18.95 11.40 -8.89
CA PHE A 267 -19.42 12.27 -7.82
C PHE A 267 -19.98 11.49 -6.64
N ARG A 268 -20.00 12.13 -5.47
CA ARG A 268 -20.61 11.65 -4.25
C ARG A 268 -21.87 12.46 -3.97
N TYR A 269 -22.97 11.75 -3.78
CA TYR A 269 -24.26 12.32 -3.45
C TYR A 269 -24.90 11.51 -2.32
N GLY A 270 -25.10 12.14 -1.16
CA GLY A 270 -25.76 11.50 -0.02
C GLY A 270 -25.07 10.20 0.45
N GLY A 271 -23.74 10.11 0.34
CA GLY A 271 -22.97 8.91 0.68
C GLY A 271 -22.94 7.82 -0.39
N ARG A 272 -23.54 8.05 -1.57
CA ARG A 272 -23.49 7.15 -2.73
C ARG A 272 -22.55 7.71 -3.80
N CYS A 273 -21.90 6.84 -4.55
CA CYS A 273 -21.18 7.22 -5.77
C CYS A 273 -22.13 7.22 -6.98
N VAL A 274 -22.26 8.38 -7.60
CA VAL A 274 -23.17 8.61 -8.73
C VAL A 274 -22.37 9.08 -9.96
N PRO A 275 -22.81 8.73 -11.18
CA PRO A 275 -22.14 9.16 -12.40
C PRO A 275 -22.31 10.65 -12.67
N GLU A 276 -23.43 11.22 -12.24
CA GLU A 276 -23.79 12.63 -12.43
C GLU A 276 -24.57 13.13 -11.21
N CYS A 277 -24.51 14.44 -10.93
CA CYS A 277 -25.28 15.03 -9.84
C CYS A 277 -26.77 15.12 -10.20
N PRO A 278 -27.69 14.83 -9.25
CA PRO A 278 -29.13 14.96 -9.49
C PRO A 278 -29.55 16.40 -9.81
N GLU A 279 -30.72 16.56 -10.45
CA GLU A 279 -31.28 17.88 -10.73
C GLU A 279 -31.37 18.75 -9.46
N GLY A 280 -30.94 20.01 -9.57
CA GLY A 280 -30.88 20.96 -8.46
C GLY A 280 -29.57 20.92 -7.66
N TYR A 281 -28.67 19.98 -7.96
CA TYR A 281 -27.32 19.90 -7.41
C TYR A 281 -26.28 20.24 -8.49
N TYR A 282 -25.16 20.79 -8.05
CA TYR A 282 -24.00 21.13 -8.87
C TYR A 282 -22.78 20.38 -8.38
N ASP A 283 -21.88 20.03 -9.29
CA ASP A 283 -20.61 19.42 -8.96
C ASP A 283 -19.59 20.47 -8.50
N ILE A 284 -19.06 20.28 -7.29
CA ILE A 284 -17.83 20.97 -6.86
C ILE A 284 -16.83 19.90 -6.45
N GLY A 285 -15.78 19.75 -7.26
CA GLY A 285 -14.86 18.62 -7.13
C GLY A 285 -15.59 17.31 -7.41
N GLN A 286 -15.57 16.38 -6.45
CA GLN A 286 -16.33 15.13 -6.53
C GLN A 286 -17.59 15.15 -5.63
N GLU A 287 -18.06 16.31 -5.15
CA GLU A 287 -19.28 16.39 -4.35
C GLU A 287 -20.44 17.03 -5.12
N CYS A 288 -21.63 16.45 -4.97
CA CYS A 288 -22.88 17.06 -5.41
C CYS A 288 -23.45 17.96 -4.31
N ILE A 289 -23.56 19.26 -4.56
CA ILE A 289 -24.02 20.25 -3.59
C ILE A 289 -25.19 21.09 -4.11
N ILE A 290 -26.07 21.54 -3.21
CA ILE A 290 -27.19 22.43 -3.56
C ILE A 290 -26.71 23.87 -3.79
N LYS A 291 -27.38 24.57 -4.71
CA LYS A 291 -27.10 25.97 -5.06
C LYS A 291 -27.06 26.93 -3.87
N GLU A 292 -27.90 26.72 -2.87
CA GLU A 292 -27.99 27.56 -1.66
C GLU A 292 -26.74 27.49 -0.78
N LYS A 293 -26.02 26.35 -0.77
CA LYS A 293 -24.76 26.18 -0.03
C LYS A 293 -23.57 26.88 -0.71
N ILE A 294 -23.60 27.04 -2.03
CA ILE A 294 -22.54 27.72 -2.79
C ILE A 294 -22.48 29.21 -2.40
N LEU A 295 -23.63 29.82 -2.12
CA LEU A 295 -23.75 31.23 -1.76
C LEU A 295 -23.39 31.54 -0.30
N ALA A 296 -23.26 30.52 0.56
CA ALA A 296 -22.89 30.70 1.97
C ALA A 296 -21.37 30.60 2.23
N THR A 297 -20.57 30.39 1.18
CA THR A 297 -19.11 30.17 1.28
C THR A 297 -18.28 31.28 0.60
N ASN A 298 -18.93 32.36 0.18
CA ASN A 298 -18.29 33.61 -0.27
C ASN A 298 -18.51 34.72 0.75
#